data_AF-A0A0C2RYM9-F1
#
_entry.id   AF-A0A0C2RYM9-F1
#
_cell.length_a   1.000
_cell.length_b   1.000
_cell.length_c   1.000
_cell.angle_alpha   90.00
_cell.angle_beta   90.00
_cell.angle_gamma   90.00
#
_symmetry.space_group_name_H-M   'P 1'
#
loop_
_entity.id
_entity.type
_entity.pdbx_description
1 polymer ?
#
loop_
_entity_poly.entity_id
_entity_poly.type
_entity_poly.pdbx_seq_one_letter_code
_entity_poly.pdbx_strand_id
1 'polypeptide(L)'
;MYYLTAAVSDFFLPTQKMSEHKIQSGKGNLSIEMDQVPKILKPMVDEWTKDGYIVSFKLETDPSLLIPKSRTALERYGHQVVIGNDLHRRKYEVVFV
;
A
#
# COMPACT_ATOMS: atom_id res chain seq x y z
N MET A 1 -5.77 -16.09 9.65
CA MET A 1 -4.64 -15.13 9.69
C MET A 1 -4.43 -14.58 8.28
N TYR A 2 -4.28 -13.28 8.12
CA TYR A 2 -3.97 -12.60 6.86
C TYR A 2 -2.56 -12.03 6.94
N TYR A 3 -1.75 -12.34 5.93
CA TYR A 3 -0.36 -11.91 5.83
C TYR A 3 -0.17 -11.11 4.53
N LEU A 4 -0.36 -9.80 4.62
CA LEU A 4 -0.55 -8.92 3.47
C LEU A 4 0.79 -8.37 2.94
N THR A 5 1.51 -9.21 2.19
CA THR A 5 2.87 -8.91 1.68
C THR A 5 2.91 -8.23 0.32
N ALA A 6 1.77 -8.14 -0.38
CA ALA A 6 1.70 -7.57 -1.72
C ALA A 6 2.00 -6.05 -1.71
N ALA A 7 2.80 -5.61 -2.67
CA ALA A 7 2.95 -4.19 -2.99
C ALA A 7 1.74 -3.72 -3.81
N VAL A 8 0.70 -3.28 -3.12
CA VAL A 8 -0.53 -2.79 -3.74
C VAL A 8 -0.32 -1.36 -4.25
N SER A 9 -0.78 -1.07 -5.46
CA SER A 9 -0.73 0.28 -6.03
C SER A 9 -1.52 1.27 -5.18
N ASP A 10 -0.94 2.45 -4.89
CA ASP A 10 -1.65 3.55 -4.21
C ASP A 10 -2.54 4.36 -5.15
N PHE A 11 -2.30 4.25 -6.46
CA PHE A 11 -3.03 4.94 -7.52
C PHE A 11 -3.44 3.95 -8.62
N PHE A 12 -4.57 4.21 -9.27
CA PHE A 12 -5.08 3.41 -10.39
C PHE A 12 -5.71 4.31 -11.47
N LEU A 13 -5.84 3.79 -12.69
CA LEU A 13 -6.60 4.44 -13.75
C LEU A 13 -8.03 3.84 -13.76
N PRO A 14 -9.08 4.63 -13.46
CA PRO A 14 -10.45 4.14 -13.53
C PRO A 14 -10.78 3.56 -14.90
N THR A 15 -11.56 2.48 -14.94
CA THR A 15 -11.92 1.79 -16.19
C THR A 15 -12.54 2.73 -17.22
N GLN A 16 -13.33 3.71 -16.77
CA GLN A 16 -13.96 4.71 -17.62
C GLN A 16 -12.95 5.69 -18.26
N LYS A 17 -11.75 5.84 -17.67
CA LYS A 17 -10.65 6.68 -18.17
C LYS A 17 -9.59 5.86 -18.92
N MET A 18 -9.69 4.53 -18.97
CA MET A 18 -8.70 3.69 -19.65
C MET A 18 -8.84 3.80 -21.17
N SER A 19 -7.73 4.12 -21.85
CA SER A 19 -7.67 4.12 -23.32
C SER A 19 -7.79 2.71 -23.86
N GLU A 20 -8.70 2.47 -24.80
CA GLU A 20 -8.86 1.18 -25.49
C GLU A 20 -7.65 0.82 -26.36
N HIS A 21 -6.94 1.84 -26.83
CA HIS A 21 -5.80 1.69 -27.74
C HIS A 21 -4.51 2.22 -27.13
N LYS A 22 -3.39 1.74 -27.68
CA LYS A 22 -2.05 2.22 -27.32
C LYS A 22 -1.99 3.74 -27.40
N ILE A 23 -1.54 4.38 -26.32
CA ILE A 23 -1.23 5.81 -26.30
C ILE A 23 -0.12 6.07 -27.32
N GLN A 24 -0.42 6.90 -28.33
CA GLN A 24 0.51 7.14 -29.44
C GLN A 24 1.57 8.16 -29.04
N SER A 25 2.79 7.97 -29.55
CA SER A 25 3.86 8.95 -29.42
C SER A 25 3.57 10.15 -30.32
N GLY A 26 3.37 11.33 -29.73
CA GLY A 26 3.21 12.61 -30.44
C GLY A 26 4.33 13.61 -30.13
N LYS A 27 4.25 14.83 -30.69
CA LYS A 27 5.12 15.95 -30.27
C LYS A 27 4.58 16.53 -28.95
N GLY A 28 5.32 16.38 -27.85
CA GLY A 28 4.95 16.91 -26.54
C GLY A 28 5.34 15.99 -25.38
N ASN A 29 4.90 16.33 -24.16
CA ASN A 29 5.06 15.50 -22.97
C ASN A 29 3.86 14.55 -22.77
N LEU A 30 4.09 13.42 -22.09
CA LEU A 30 3.02 12.53 -21.64
C LEU A 30 2.62 12.92 -20.22
N SER A 31 1.34 13.22 -20.01
CA SER A 31 0.75 13.41 -18.67
C SER A 31 -0.15 12.23 -18.36
N ILE A 32 0.04 11.61 -17.19
CA ILE A 32 -0.80 10.50 -16.71
C ILE A 32 -1.50 10.98 -15.42
N GLU A 33 -2.82 11.07 -15.48
CA GLU A 33 -3.67 11.36 -14.32
C GLU A 33 -4.24 10.05 -13.78
N MET A 34 -4.10 9.82 -12.48
CA MET A 34 -4.55 8.60 -11.80
C MET A 34 -5.29 8.96 -10.52
N ASP A 35 -6.28 8.14 -10.17
CA ASP A 35 -7.08 8.30 -8.97
C ASP A 35 -6.46 7.49 -7.82
N GLN A 36 -6.67 7.93 -6.58
CA GLN A 36 -6.19 7.19 -5.40
C GLN A 36 -6.99 5.90 -5.19
N VAL A 37 -6.29 4.82 -4.85
CA VAL A 37 -6.94 3.54 -4.50
C VAL A 37 -7.66 3.68 -3.14
N PRO A 38 -8.93 3.24 -3.05
CA PRO A 38 -9.65 3.17 -1.78
C PRO A 38 -8.90 2.34 -0.75
N LYS A 39 -8.81 2.82 0.49
CA LYS A 39 -8.08 2.12 1.56
C LYS A 39 -8.94 0.98 2.14
N ILE A 40 -8.76 -0.23 1.61
CA ILE A 40 -9.57 -1.41 1.93
C ILE A 40 -9.26 -2.05 3.29
N LEU A 41 -8.13 -1.69 3.92
CA LEU A 41 -7.68 -2.37 5.15
C LEU A 41 -8.60 -2.09 6.34
N LYS A 42 -9.24 -0.91 6.41
CA LYS A 42 -10.19 -0.58 7.48
C LYS A 42 -11.48 -1.42 7.38
N PRO A 43 -12.18 -1.46 6.22
CA PRO A 43 -13.30 -2.39 6.02
C PRO A 43 -12.92 -3.86 6.27
N MET A 44 -11.71 -4.26 5.88
CA MET A 44 -11.25 -5.63 6.12
C MET A 44 -11.19 -5.97 7.62
N VAL A 45 -10.62 -5.07 8.44
CA VAL A 45 -10.54 -5.22 9.90
C VAL A 45 -11.93 -5.19 10.54
N ASP A 46 -12.77 -4.23 10.17
CA ASP A 46 -14.02 -3.96 10.89
C ASP A 46 -15.17 -4.90 10.48
N GLU A 47 -15.22 -5.31 9.21
CA GLU A 47 -16.40 -5.95 8.61
C GLU A 47 -16.11 -7.33 8.06
N TRP A 48 -15.02 -7.50 7.31
CA TRP A 48 -14.82 -8.72 6.52
C TRP A 48 -14.25 -9.87 7.35
N THR A 49 -13.46 -9.58 8.38
CA THR A 49 -12.71 -10.59 9.13
C THR A 49 -12.73 -10.30 10.63
N LYS A 50 -13.91 -10.41 11.24
CA LYS A 50 -14.20 -9.93 12.62
C LYS A 50 -13.33 -10.53 13.74
N ASP A 51 -12.65 -11.65 13.50
CA ASP A 51 -11.69 -12.28 14.43
C ASP A 51 -10.36 -12.62 13.74
N GLY A 52 -10.11 -12.00 12.58
CA GLY A 52 -8.91 -12.23 11.79
C GLY A 52 -7.68 -11.59 12.42
N TYR A 53 -6.61 -12.37 12.61
CA TYR A 53 -5.29 -11.82 12.87
C TYR A 53 -4.68 -11.31 11.56
N ILE A 54 -4.48 -10.01 11.44
CA ILE A 54 -4.03 -9.30 10.25
C ILE A 54 -2.64 -8.72 10.50
N VAL A 55 -1.70 -9.17 9.67
CA VAL A 55 -0.35 -8.62 9.56
C VAL A 55 -0.25 -7.86 8.24
N SER A 56 0.08 -6.58 8.31
CA SER A 56 0.37 -5.77 7.12
C SER A 56 1.85 -5.46 7.00
N PHE A 57 2.26 -5.01 5.81
CA PHE A 57 3.64 -4.62 5.52
C PHE A 57 3.77 -3.14 5.23
N LYS A 58 4.88 -2.55 5.69
CA LYS A 58 5.26 -1.18 5.39
C LYS A 58 6.67 -1.13 4.84
N LEU A 59 6.78 -0.94 3.53
CA LEU A 59 8.03 -0.67 2.84
C LEU A 59 8.30 0.83 2.84
N GLU A 60 9.49 1.25 3.26
CA GLU A 60 9.97 2.64 3.09
C GLU A 60 11.40 2.65 2.55
N THR A 61 11.81 3.76 1.94
CA THR A 61 13.19 4.02 1.51
C THR A 61 13.90 5.05 2.38
N ASP A 62 13.14 5.79 3.18
CA ASP A 62 13.66 6.70 4.20
C ASP A 62 13.47 6.03 5.58
N PRO A 63 14.55 5.61 6.25
CA PRO A 63 14.47 4.96 7.56
C PRO A 63 13.77 5.81 8.63
N SER A 64 13.83 7.14 8.52
CA SER A 64 13.19 8.04 9.49
C SER A 64 11.66 7.99 9.43
N LEU A 65 11.10 7.58 8.28
CA LEU A 65 9.65 7.48 8.06
C LEU A 65 9.08 6.11 8.42
N LEU A 66 9.91 5.07 8.53
CA LEU A 66 9.45 3.69 8.67
C LEU A 66 8.60 3.48 9.93
N ILE A 67 9.14 3.79 11.11
CA ILE A 67 8.43 3.60 12.38
C ILE A 67 7.20 4.53 12.49
N PRO A 68 7.30 5.85 12.19
CA PRO A 68 6.14 6.72 12.21
C PRO A 68 4.99 6.22 11.33
N LYS A 69 5.27 5.86 10.06
CA LYS A 69 4.22 5.40 9.14
C LYS A 69 3.63 4.05 9.53
N SER A 70 4.42 3.15 10.12
CA SER A 70 3.91 1.88 10.65
C SER A 70 2.93 2.10 11.81
N ARG A 71 3.28 2.97 12.77
CA ARG A 71 2.38 3.33 13.88
C ARG A 71 1.10 3.98 13.39
N THR A 72 1.20 4.92 12.45
CA THR A 72 0.03 5.54 11.81
C THR A 72 -0.86 4.51 11.12
N ALA A 73 -0.30 3.46 10.51
CA ALA A 73 -1.10 2.39 9.91
C ALA A 73 -1.83 1.56 10.98
N LEU A 74 -1.20 1.26 12.12
CA LEU A 74 -1.87 0.59 13.24
C LEU A 74 -3.02 1.45 13.79
N GLU A 75 -2.77 2.73 14.06
CA GLU A 75 -3.77 3.66 14.57
C GLU A 75 -4.96 3.82 13.60
N ARG A 76 -4.65 3.95 12.30
CA ARG A 76 -5.68 4.16 11.27
C ARG A 76 -6.55 2.94 11.05
N TYR A 77 -5.95 1.75 11.03
CA TYR A 77 -6.65 0.53 10.59
C TYR A 77 -7.07 -0.38 11.74
N GLY A 78 -6.41 -0.32 12.90
CA GLY A 78 -6.73 -1.13 14.08
C GLY A 78 -6.40 -2.61 13.95
N HIS A 79 -5.48 -2.98 13.05
CA HIS A 79 -4.99 -4.35 12.91
C HIS A 79 -3.81 -4.63 13.86
N GLN A 80 -3.38 -5.89 13.95
CA GLN A 80 -2.57 -6.36 15.08
C GLN A 80 -1.08 -6.07 14.94
N VAL A 81 -0.51 -6.15 13.73
CA VAL A 81 0.93 -5.97 13.50
C VAL A 81 1.20 -5.31 12.16
N VAL A 82 2.16 -4.38 12.14
CA VAL A 82 2.82 -3.90 10.92
C VAL A 82 4.26 -4.40 10.90
N ILE A 83 4.62 -5.18 9.88
CA ILE A 83 6.02 -5.51 9.60
C ILE A 83 6.59 -4.41 8.71
N GLY A 84 7.45 -3.58 9.29
CA GLY A 84 8.18 -2.53 8.59
C GLY A 84 9.50 -3.05 8.00
N ASN A 85 9.85 -2.61 6.80
CA ASN A 85 11.15 -2.90 6.20
C ASN A 85 11.67 -1.73 5.37
N ASP A 86 12.97 -1.45 5.52
CA ASP A 86 13.71 -0.57 4.62
C ASP A 86 13.98 -1.29 3.28
N LEU A 87 13.80 -0.61 2.14
CA LEU A 87 13.96 -1.22 0.81
C LEU A 87 15.32 -1.90 0.64
N HIS A 88 16.40 -1.26 1.09
CA HIS A 88 17.76 -1.75 0.86
C HIS A 88 18.12 -2.90 1.80
N ARG A 89 17.46 -3.01 2.96
CA ARG A 89 17.73 -4.03 3.99
C ARG A 89 16.68 -5.12 4.11
N ARG A 90 15.56 -5.04 3.37
CA ARG A 90 14.39 -5.94 3.46
C ARG A 90 14.66 -7.45 3.40
N LYS A 91 15.80 -7.87 2.85
CA LYS A 91 16.20 -9.30 2.78
C LYS A 91 16.85 -9.82 4.05
N TYR A 92 17.29 -8.93 4.92
CA TYR A 92 18.14 -9.25 6.09
C TYR A 92 17.52 -8.77 7.40
N GLU A 93 16.65 -7.76 7.35
CA GLU A 93 16.08 -7.14 8.55
C GLU A 93 14.66 -6.63 8.30
N VAL A 94 13.84 -6.79 9.33
CA VAL A 94 12.50 -6.21 9.44
C VAL A 94 12.28 -5.75 10.88
N VAL A 95 11.36 -4.81 11.07
CA VAL A 95 10.90 -4.37 12.39
C VAL A 95 9.43 -4.74 12.57
N PHE A 96 9.10 -5.30 13.73
CA PHE A 96 7.72 -5.57 14.12
C PHE A 96 7.25 -4.36 14.94
N VAL A 97 6.21 -3.69 14.43
CA VAL A 97 5.55 -2.55 15.07
C VAL A 97 4.14 -2.94 15.45
#